data_AF-A0A933BNT6-F1
#
_entry.id   AF-A0A933BNT6-F1
#
_cell.length_a   1.000
_cell.length_b   1.000
_cell.length_c   1.000
_cell.angle_alpha   90.00
_cell.angle_beta   90.00
_cell.angle_gamma   90.00
#
_symmetry.space_group_name_H-M   'P 1'
#
loop_
_entity.id
_entity.type
_entity.pdbx_description
1 polymer ?
#
loop_
_entity_poly.entity_id
_entity_poly.type
_entity_poly.pdbx_seq_one_letter_code
_entity_poly.pdbx_strand_id
1 'polypeptide(L)'
;MNASSEGHRQELLNGLRRFVASAREIAGVRRIAVLGSIVTAKPDPKDIDVLVVVADDADLAPLATCSRRLQGHAQSINRGADVFLADERGTYIGRTCRWKDCRPGVRRSCDALHCGRRPHLHDDLDAIHLNGTLVLFPPVTLWPCVERHRQLPPDVEELVAALEHAV
;
A
#
# COMPACT_ATOMS: atom_id res chain seq x y z
N MET A 1 -26.83 -13.62 -6.92
CA MET A 1 -26.87 -12.30 -6.26
C MET A 1 -25.46 -11.99 -5.74
N ASN A 2 -24.59 -11.37 -6.55
CA ASN A 2 -23.18 -11.08 -6.21
C ASN A 2 -22.79 -9.60 -6.46
N ALA A 3 -23.77 -8.73 -6.71
CA ALA A 3 -23.52 -7.35 -7.12
C ALA A 3 -22.80 -6.50 -6.04
N SER A 4 -22.94 -6.85 -4.75
CA SER A 4 -22.29 -6.10 -3.67
C SER A 4 -20.79 -6.40 -3.53
N SER A 5 -20.34 -7.64 -3.78
CA SER A 5 -18.93 -8.00 -3.64
C SER A 5 -18.07 -7.53 -4.81
N GLU A 6 -18.59 -7.60 -6.04
CA GLU A 6 -17.92 -7.05 -7.23
C GLU A 6 -17.77 -5.52 -7.13
N GLY A 7 -18.80 -4.83 -6.62
CA GLY A 7 -18.75 -3.38 -6.39
C GLY A 7 -17.65 -2.98 -5.40
N HIS A 8 -17.52 -3.68 -4.26
CA HIS A 8 -16.49 -3.35 -3.27
C HIS A 8 -15.08 -3.57 -3.79
N ARG A 9 -14.85 -4.66 -4.53
CA ARG A 9 -13.56 -4.95 -5.14
C ARG A 9 -13.17 -3.86 -6.15
N GLN A 10 -14.11 -3.46 -7.00
CA GLN A 10 -13.89 -2.36 -7.94
C GLN A 10 -13.59 -1.03 -7.23
N GLU A 11 -14.28 -0.74 -6.12
CA GLU A 11 -14.02 0.45 -5.33
C GLU A 11 -12.62 0.44 -4.69
N LEU A 12 -12.14 -0.72 -4.21
CA LEU A 12 -10.75 -0.85 -3.74
C LEU A 12 -9.75 -0.58 -4.87
N LEU A 13 -10.00 -1.10 -6.08
CA LEU A 13 -9.16 -0.87 -7.26
C LEU A 13 -9.16 0.61 -7.70
N ASN A 14 -10.30 1.29 -7.61
CA ASN A 14 -10.39 2.75 -7.85
C ASN A 14 -9.58 3.54 -6.81
N GLY A 15 -9.63 3.12 -5.54
CA GLY A 15 -8.76 3.64 -4.47
C GLY A 15 -7.28 3.47 -4.82
N LEU A 16 -6.88 2.25 -5.21
CA LEU A 16 -5.52 1.92 -5.60
C LEU A 16 -5.01 2.79 -6.74
N ARG A 17 -5.81 2.94 -7.81
CA ARG A 17 -5.44 3.75 -8.97
C ARG A 17 -5.08 5.18 -8.57
N ARG A 18 -5.91 5.81 -7.74
CA ARG A 18 -5.68 7.17 -7.23
C ARG A 18 -4.46 7.25 -6.32
N PHE A 19 -4.25 6.23 -5.49
CA PHE A 19 -3.07 6.12 -4.65
C PHE A 19 -1.80 6.06 -5.51
N VAL A 20 -1.73 5.15 -6.49
CA VAL A 20 -0.56 4.99 -7.38
C VAL A 20 -0.25 6.27 -8.14
N ALA A 21 -1.27 6.91 -8.72
CA ALA A 21 -1.11 8.17 -9.47
C ALA A 21 -0.54 9.30 -8.61
N SER A 22 -0.86 9.34 -7.30
CA SER A 22 -0.32 10.35 -6.38
C SER A 22 1.05 9.95 -5.84
N ALA A 23 1.22 8.68 -5.47
CA ALA A 23 2.40 8.18 -4.78
C ALA A 23 3.63 8.11 -5.69
N ARG A 24 3.45 7.85 -6.99
CA ARG A 24 4.58 7.80 -7.95
C ARG A 24 5.29 9.15 -8.14
N GLU A 25 4.60 10.25 -7.87
CA GLU A 25 5.13 11.62 -7.99
C GLU A 25 5.89 12.06 -6.71
N ILE A 26 5.87 11.24 -5.65
CA ILE A 26 6.53 11.56 -4.38
C ILE A 26 8.02 11.28 -4.50
N ALA A 27 8.84 12.30 -4.26
CA ALA A 27 10.29 12.17 -4.20
C ALA A 27 10.70 11.09 -3.19
N GLY A 28 11.56 10.17 -3.65
CA GLY A 28 12.04 9.05 -2.84
C GLY A 28 11.16 7.80 -2.86
N VAL A 29 9.97 7.82 -3.48
CA VAL A 29 9.28 6.56 -3.83
C VAL A 29 10.05 5.90 -4.98
N ARG A 30 10.34 4.60 -4.84
CA ARG A 30 11.18 3.81 -5.78
C ARG A 30 10.45 2.68 -6.46
N ARG A 31 9.44 2.12 -5.78
CA ARG A 31 8.60 1.05 -6.33
C ARG A 31 7.25 1.03 -5.64
N ILE A 32 6.20 0.74 -6.38
CA ILE A 32 4.86 0.49 -5.85
C ILE A 32 4.40 -0.87 -6.33
N ALA A 33 3.99 -1.73 -5.41
CA ALA A 33 3.51 -3.07 -5.68
C ALA A 33 2.24 -3.39 -4.89
N VAL A 34 1.49 -4.38 -5.34
CA VAL A 34 0.24 -4.81 -4.68
C VAL A 34 0.38 -6.25 -4.21
N LEU A 35 -0.03 -6.47 -2.97
CA LEU A 35 0.05 -7.73 -2.27
C LEU A 35 -1.34 -8.26 -1.92
N GLY A 36 -1.37 -9.37 -1.18
CA GLY A 36 -2.56 -9.80 -0.47
C GLY A 36 -3.66 -10.38 -1.35
N SER A 37 -4.89 -10.33 -0.83
CA SER A 37 -6.01 -11.04 -1.43
C SER A 37 -6.65 -10.33 -2.63
N ILE A 38 -6.41 -9.02 -2.80
CA ILE A 38 -6.94 -8.25 -3.94
C ILE A 38 -6.39 -8.77 -5.27
N VAL A 39 -5.15 -9.24 -5.31
CA VAL A 39 -4.54 -9.79 -6.53
C VAL A 39 -4.95 -11.25 -6.79
N THR A 40 -5.73 -11.90 -5.92
CA THR A 40 -6.17 -13.31 -6.10
C THR A 40 -7.62 -13.37 -6.59
N ALA A 41 -8.07 -14.55 -7.05
CA ALA A 41 -9.46 -14.81 -7.42
C ALA A 41 -10.45 -14.83 -6.23
N LYS A 42 -10.05 -14.32 -5.05
CA LYS A 42 -10.95 -14.20 -3.90
C LYS A 42 -12.09 -13.22 -4.25
N PRO A 43 -13.36 -13.63 -4.15
CA PRO A 43 -14.49 -12.84 -4.64
C PRO A 43 -14.76 -11.57 -3.84
N ASP A 44 -14.42 -11.55 -2.54
CA ASP A 44 -14.59 -10.40 -1.65
C ASP A 44 -13.31 -10.16 -0.84
N PRO A 45 -12.31 -9.47 -1.43
CA PRO A 45 -11.12 -9.05 -0.70
C PRO A 45 -11.51 -8.05 0.38
N LYS A 46 -11.02 -8.28 1.61
CA LYS A 46 -11.34 -7.45 2.77
C LYS A 46 -10.52 -6.18 2.83
N ASP A 47 -9.31 -6.24 2.30
CA ASP A 47 -8.31 -5.21 2.44
C ASP A 47 -7.52 -5.07 1.13
N ILE A 48 -6.93 -3.89 0.95
CA ILE A 48 -5.92 -3.65 -0.08
C ILE A 48 -4.55 -3.46 0.56
N ASP A 49 -3.64 -4.37 0.21
CA ASP A 49 -2.28 -4.38 0.73
C ASP A 49 -1.33 -3.80 -0.34
N VAL A 50 -0.72 -2.65 -0.05
CA VAL A 50 0.20 -1.96 -0.95
C VAL A 50 1.59 -1.99 -0.34
N LEU A 51 2.59 -2.41 -1.10
CA LEU A 51 3.99 -2.30 -0.75
C LEU A 51 4.60 -1.10 -1.49
N VAL A 52 5.27 -0.23 -0.75
CA VAL A 52 6.02 0.89 -1.32
C VAL A 52 7.48 0.78 -0.89
N VAL A 53 8.38 0.71 -1.87
CA VAL A 53 9.82 0.86 -1.62
C VAL A 53 10.16 2.33 -1.63
N VAL A 54 10.86 2.79 -0.59
CA VAL A 54 11.25 4.19 -0.43
C VAL A 54 12.76 4.31 -0.19
N ALA A 55 13.35 5.41 -0.65
CA ALA A 55 14.70 5.80 -0.28
C ALA A 55 14.79 6.07 1.23
N ASP A 56 16.00 5.92 1.79
CA ASP A 56 16.25 6.10 3.23
C ASP A 56 15.90 7.52 3.72
N ASP A 57 16.16 8.52 2.88
CA ASP A 57 15.94 9.95 3.16
C ASP A 57 14.55 10.45 2.73
N ALA A 58 13.70 9.58 2.17
CA ALA A 58 12.39 9.99 1.66
C ALA A 58 11.51 10.58 2.77
N ASP A 59 10.91 11.75 2.51
CA ASP A 59 9.86 12.33 3.34
C ASP A 59 8.58 11.50 3.22
N LEU A 60 8.19 10.86 4.32
CA LEU A 60 7.02 9.98 4.36
C LEU A 60 5.70 10.73 4.60
N ALA A 61 5.71 12.03 4.93
CA ALA A 61 4.50 12.81 5.16
C ALA A 61 3.51 12.83 3.97
N PRO A 62 3.94 13.09 2.71
CA PRO A 62 3.04 13.01 1.55
C PRO A 62 2.53 11.59 1.33
N LEU A 63 3.37 10.57 1.52
CA LEU A 63 2.98 9.17 1.33
C LEU A 63 1.96 8.72 2.39
N ALA A 64 2.16 9.10 3.66
CA ALA A 64 1.21 8.85 4.73
C ALA A 64 -0.12 9.59 4.49
N THR A 65 -0.10 10.74 3.83
CA THR A 65 -1.33 11.43 3.39
C THR A 65 -2.08 10.63 2.33
N CYS A 66 -1.38 10.10 1.32
CA CYS A 66 -1.96 9.22 0.31
C CYS A 66 -2.54 7.94 0.94
N SER A 67 -1.79 7.33 1.86
CA SER A 67 -2.21 6.14 2.62
C SER A 67 -3.49 6.39 3.42
N ARG A 68 -3.58 7.49 4.18
CA ARG A 68 -4.82 7.83 4.91
C ARG A 68 -6.02 8.08 4.00
N ARG A 69 -5.81 8.65 2.81
CA ARG A 69 -6.87 8.81 1.80
C ARG A 69 -7.34 7.47 1.26
N LEU A 70 -6.42 6.55 0.97
CA LEU A 70 -6.73 5.18 0.56
C LEU A 70 -7.52 4.44 1.65
N GLN A 71 -7.04 4.51 2.90
CA GLN A 71 -7.71 3.94 4.06
C GLN A 71 -9.12 4.52 4.26
N GLY A 72 -9.28 5.84 4.16
CA GLY A 72 -10.58 6.49 4.28
C GLY A 72 -11.57 6.04 3.19
N HIS A 73 -11.08 5.89 1.95
CA HIS A 73 -11.88 5.33 0.86
C HIS A 73 -12.30 3.89 1.14
N ALA A 74 -11.36 3.01 1.50
CA ALA A 74 -11.66 1.62 1.84
C ALA A 74 -12.64 1.51 3.03
N GLN A 75 -12.49 2.33 4.06
CA GLN A 75 -13.38 2.32 5.23
C GLN A 75 -14.82 2.71 4.89
N SER A 76 -15.04 3.58 3.90
CA SER A 76 -16.39 3.97 3.47
C SER A 76 -17.23 2.80 2.94
N ILE A 77 -16.57 1.71 2.53
CA ILE A 77 -17.19 0.45 2.08
C ILE A 77 -16.94 -0.71 3.07
N ASN A 78 -16.59 -0.40 4.33
CA ASN A 78 -16.29 -1.37 5.38
C ASN A 78 -15.15 -2.35 5.00
N ARG A 79 -14.07 -1.80 4.44
CA ARG A 79 -12.83 -2.50 4.04
C ARG A 79 -11.60 -1.79 4.63
N GLY A 80 -10.45 -2.46 4.63
CA GLY A 80 -9.18 -1.90 5.07
C GLY A 80 -8.20 -1.61 3.92
N ALA A 81 -7.14 -0.88 4.25
CA ALA A 81 -6.00 -0.63 3.40
C ALA A 81 -4.73 -0.51 4.24
N ASP A 82 -3.73 -1.32 3.95
CA ASP A 82 -2.42 -1.24 4.57
C ASP A 82 -1.38 -0.84 3.54
N VAL A 83 -0.56 0.16 3.88
CA VAL A 83 0.59 0.58 3.08
C VAL A 83 1.86 0.23 3.84
N PHE A 84 2.47 -0.88 3.42
CA PHE A 84 3.74 -1.41 3.89
C PHE A 84 4.90 -0.67 3.23
N LEU A 85 5.96 -0.43 3.99
CA LEU A 85 7.16 0.25 3.57
C LEU A 85 8.34 -0.70 3.61
N ALA A 86 9.14 -0.66 2.56
CA ALA A 86 10.43 -1.33 2.51
C ALA A 86 11.53 -0.37 2.04
N ASP A 87 12.78 -0.68 2.40
CA ASP A 87 13.95 0.00 1.87
C ASP A 87 14.35 -0.56 0.49
N GLU A 88 15.32 0.11 -0.15
CA GLU A 88 15.85 -0.29 -1.46
C GLU A 88 16.58 -1.64 -1.45
N ARG A 89 16.92 -2.18 -0.28
CA ARG A 89 17.52 -3.50 -0.10
C ARG A 89 16.49 -4.62 0.01
N GLY A 90 15.19 -4.28 0.00
CA GLY A 90 14.10 -5.23 0.15
C GLY A 90 13.80 -5.59 1.60
N THR A 91 14.25 -4.78 2.56
CA THR A 91 13.95 -4.97 3.98
C THR A 91 12.66 -4.25 4.34
N TYR A 92 11.73 -4.94 4.98
CA TYR A 92 10.53 -4.32 5.56
C TYR A 92 10.92 -3.39 6.71
N ILE A 93 10.43 -2.15 6.69
CA ILE A 93 10.77 -1.12 7.70
C ILE A 93 9.57 -0.66 8.53
N GLY A 94 8.36 -1.16 8.24
CA GLY A 94 7.12 -0.78 8.92
C GLY A 94 6.02 -0.39 7.94
N ARG A 95 4.98 0.27 8.45
CA ARG A 95 3.88 0.85 7.66
C ARG A 95 3.91 2.37 7.66
N THR A 96 3.15 2.97 6.77
CA THR A 96 2.82 4.40 6.89
C THR A 96 2.00 4.67 8.16
N CYS A 97 2.29 5.75 8.87
CA CYS A 97 1.56 6.11 10.07
C CYS A 97 0.13 6.58 9.77
N ARG A 98 -0.85 5.95 10.43
CA ARG A 98 -2.27 6.30 10.36
C ARG A 98 -2.62 7.67 10.96
N TRP A 99 -1.76 8.23 11.81
CA TRP A 99 -2.03 9.48 12.51
C TRP A 99 -1.57 10.68 11.68
N LYS A 100 -2.46 11.68 11.53
CA LYS A 100 -2.13 12.96 10.87
C LYS A 100 -1.05 13.73 11.63
N ASP A 101 -1.14 13.70 12.95
CA ASP A 101 -0.16 14.30 13.85
C ASP A 101 0.74 13.19 14.41
N CYS A 102 1.90 12.98 13.76
CA CYS A 102 2.87 11.95 14.12
C CYS A 102 3.97 12.57 14.98
N ARG A 103 3.84 12.42 16.29
CA ARG A 103 4.82 12.89 17.28
C ARG A 103 4.93 11.87 18.43
N PRO A 104 6.13 11.69 19.01
CA PRO A 104 6.32 10.81 20.18
C PRO A 104 5.37 11.23 21.32
N GLY A 105 4.75 10.25 21.98
CA GLY A 105 3.91 10.49 23.16
C GLY A 105 2.57 11.19 22.94
N VAL A 106 2.29 11.75 21.76
CA VAL A 106 1.02 12.46 21.48
C VAL A 106 -0.17 11.49 21.42
N ARG A 107 0.04 10.26 20.96
CA ARG A 107 -1.00 9.23 20.89
C ARG A 107 -0.66 8.09 21.84
N ARG A 108 -1.46 7.95 22.90
CA ARG A 108 -1.36 6.81 23.84
C ARG A 108 -1.54 5.45 23.17
N SER A 109 -2.27 5.40 22.06
CA SER A 109 -2.49 4.19 21.26
C SER A 109 -1.48 4.00 20.13
N CYS A 110 -0.39 4.78 20.10
CA CYS A 110 0.70 4.51 19.18
C CYS A 110 1.58 3.40 19.75
N ASP A 111 1.71 2.34 18.97
CA ASP A 111 2.45 1.12 19.23
C ASP A 111 3.70 0.98 18.31
N ALA A 112 4.07 2.04 17.59
CA ALA A 112 5.33 2.07 16.84
C ALA A 112 6.53 2.03 17.80
N LEU A 113 7.49 1.17 17.52
CA LEU A 113 8.67 0.96 18.36
C LEU A 113 9.51 2.24 18.53
N HIS A 114 9.65 3.02 17.45
CA HIS A 114 10.46 4.24 17.43
C HIS A 114 9.69 5.42 16.81
N CYS A 115 8.46 5.63 17.27
CA CYS A 115 7.61 6.76 16.84
C CYS A 115 8.40 8.08 16.86
N GLY A 116 8.41 8.78 15.73
CA GLY A 116 9.06 10.09 15.58
C GLY A 116 10.55 10.06 15.21
N ARG A 117 11.23 8.90 15.27
CA ARG A 117 12.61 8.76 14.77
C ARG A 117 12.70 9.02 13.27
N ARG A 118 11.77 8.44 12.51
CA ARG A 118 11.46 8.81 11.13
C ARG A 118 9.99 9.24 11.10
N PRO A 119 9.68 10.54 10.97
CA PRO A 119 8.30 11.01 10.98
C PRO A 119 7.42 10.24 9.99
N HIS A 120 6.23 9.85 10.43
CA HIS A 120 5.26 9.04 9.68
C HIS A 120 5.67 7.61 9.31
N LEU A 121 6.81 7.10 9.79
CA LEU A 121 7.08 5.67 9.84
C LEU A 121 6.42 5.06 11.09
N HIS A 122 5.62 4.02 10.90
CA HIS A 122 5.08 3.19 11.96
C HIS A 122 5.81 1.85 11.92
N ASP A 123 6.92 1.75 12.67
CA ASP A 123 7.76 0.56 12.72
C ASP A 123 7.21 -0.46 13.72
N ASP A 124 6.29 -1.28 13.23
CA ASP A 124 5.59 -2.36 13.94
C ASP A 124 6.29 -3.72 13.77
N LEU A 125 7.62 -3.70 13.78
CA LEU A 125 8.46 -4.84 13.43
C LEU A 125 8.25 -6.06 14.35
N ASP A 126 7.81 -5.83 15.58
CA ASP A 126 7.48 -6.90 16.52
C ASP A 126 6.12 -7.58 16.21
N ALA A 127 5.22 -6.85 15.53
CA ALA A 127 3.86 -7.32 15.23
C ALA A 127 3.73 -7.88 13.81
N ILE A 128 4.43 -7.27 12.84
CA ILE A 128 4.30 -7.60 11.41
C ILE A 128 5.65 -8.04 10.86
N HIS A 129 5.66 -9.23 10.28
CA HIS A 129 6.80 -9.77 9.55
C HIS A 129 6.42 -9.98 8.09
N LEU A 130 6.86 -9.08 7.22
CA LEU A 130 6.71 -9.25 5.78
C LEU A 130 7.87 -10.09 5.24
N ASN A 131 7.56 -11.15 4.51
CA ASN A 131 8.57 -12.04 3.92
C ASN A 131 9.44 -11.24 2.92
N GLY A 132 10.77 -11.24 3.09
CA GLY A 132 11.70 -10.56 2.18
C GLY A 132 11.57 -11.00 0.72
N THR A 133 11.24 -12.27 0.46
CA THR A 133 10.94 -12.75 -0.90
C THR A 133 9.70 -12.07 -1.46
N LEU A 134 8.67 -11.82 -0.64
CA LEU A 134 7.46 -11.11 -1.08
C LEU A 134 7.74 -9.62 -1.35
N VAL A 135 8.68 -9.03 -0.61
CA VAL A 135 9.14 -7.66 -0.86
C VAL A 135 9.87 -7.61 -2.20
N LEU A 136 10.82 -8.51 -2.45
CA LEU A 136 11.62 -8.51 -3.67
C LEU A 136 10.81 -8.93 -4.91
N PHE A 137 9.94 -9.94 -4.78
CA PHE A 137 9.14 -10.52 -5.86
C PHE A 137 7.64 -10.47 -5.51
N PRO A 138 7.03 -9.27 -5.50
CA PRO A 138 5.61 -9.13 -5.22
C PRO A 138 4.79 -9.71 -6.37
N PRO A 139 3.52 -10.12 -6.13
CA PRO A 139 2.62 -10.62 -7.17
C PRO A 139 2.52 -9.74 -8.41
N VAL A 140 2.48 -8.42 -8.19
CA VAL A 140 2.48 -7.41 -9.25
C VAL A 140 3.19 -6.15 -8.76
N THR A 141 4.11 -5.66 -9.57
CA THR A 141 4.69 -4.32 -9.46
C THR A 141 3.92 -3.40 -10.41
N LEU A 142 3.53 -2.21 -9.95
CA LEU A 142 2.76 -1.23 -10.72
C LEU A 142 3.61 -0.05 -11.22
N TRP A 143 4.71 0.23 -10.53
CA TRP A 143 5.60 1.35 -10.83
C TRP A 143 7.01 1.03 -10.28
N PRO A 144 8.12 1.40 -10.96
CA PRO A 144 8.21 2.25 -12.15
C PRO A 144 7.81 1.56 -13.45
N CYS A 145 7.97 0.24 -13.51
CA CYS A 145 7.51 -0.59 -14.62
C CYS A 145 6.46 -1.57 -14.10
N VAL A 146 5.49 -1.87 -14.94
CA VAL A 146 4.51 -2.90 -14.63
C VAL A 146 5.15 -4.27 -14.82
N GLU A 147 5.16 -5.07 -13.75
CA GLU A 147 5.66 -6.45 -13.78
C GLU A 147 4.63 -7.39 -13.16
N ARG A 148 4.26 -8.44 -13.88
CA ARG A 148 3.29 -9.45 -13.44
C ARG A 148 4.06 -10.72 -13.09
N HIS A 149 4.10 -11.09 -11.81
CA HIS A 149 4.83 -12.29 -11.36
C HIS A 149 3.89 -13.50 -11.21
N ARG A 150 2.60 -13.30 -11.45
CA ARG A 150 1.57 -14.34 -11.47
C ARG A 150 0.37 -13.92 -12.34
N GLN A 151 -0.51 -14.88 -12.62
CA GLN A 151 -1.78 -14.58 -13.27
C GLN A 151 -2.68 -13.74 -12.36
N LEU A 152 -3.20 -12.64 -12.90
CA LEU A 152 -4.09 -11.73 -12.22
C LEU A 152 -5.56 -11.99 -12.59
N PRO A 153 -6.50 -11.76 -11.67
CA PRO A 153 -7.92 -11.69 -11.99
C PRO A 153 -8.19 -10.61 -13.05
N PRO A 154 -9.20 -10.79 -13.93
CA PRO A 154 -9.43 -9.89 -15.07
C PRO A 154 -9.59 -8.41 -14.71
N ASP A 155 -10.25 -8.11 -13.59
CA ASP A 155 -10.48 -6.76 -13.11
C ASP A 155 -9.20 -6.06 -12.60
N VAL A 156 -8.32 -6.84 -11.97
CA VAL A 156 -6.98 -6.37 -11.57
C VAL A 156 -6.12 -6.17 -12.80
N GLU A 157 -6.19 -7.09 -13.76
CA GLU A 157 -5.47 -6.99 -15.02
C GLU A 157 -5.86 -5.73 -15.81
N GLU A 158 -7.15 -5.39 -15.85
CA GLU A 158 -7.64 -4.16 -16.48
C GLU A 158 -7.04 -2.91 -15.82
N LEU A 159 -7.00 -2.85 -14.49
CA LEU A 159 -6.35 -1.76 -13.76
C LEU A 159 -4.85 -1.68 -14.10
N VAL A 160 -4.16 -2.81 -14.07
CA VAL A 160 -2.71 -2.89 -14.27
C VAL A 160 -2.36 -2.45 -15.69
N ALA A 161 -3.10 -2.93 -16.70
CA ALA A 161 -2.96 -2.49 -18.08
C ALA A 161 -3.23 -0.99 -18.24
N ALA A 162 -4.23 -0.43 -17.55
CA ALA A 162 -4.51 1.00 -17.60
C ALA A 162 -3.38 1.86 -17.00
N LEU A 163 -2.70 1.35 -15.96
CA LEU A 163 -1.55 2.03 -15.35
C LEU A 163 -0.29 1.95 -16.24
N GLU A 164 -0.12 0.84 -16.96
CA GLU A 164 0.99 0.62 -17.89
C GLU A 164 1.00 1.65 -19.04
N HIS A 165 -0.18 2.00 -19.56
CA HIS A 165 -0.32 3.00 -20.63
C HIS A 165 -0.32 4.46 -20.15
N ALA A 166 -0.30 4.69 -18.84
CA ALA A 166 -0.36 6.03 -18.23
C ALA A 166 1.02 6.54 -17.75
N VAL A 167 2.09 5.83 -18.12
CA VAL A 167 3.50 6.15 -17.91
C VAL A 167 4.11 6.46 -19.28
#